data_AF-A0A819DM78-F1
#
_entry.id   AF-A0A819DM78-F1
#
_cell.length_a   1.000
_cell.length_b   1.000
_cell.length_c   1.000
_cell.angle_alpha   90.00
_cell.angle_beta   90.00
_cell.angle_gamma   90.00
#
_symmetry.space_group_name_H-M   'P 1'
#
loop_
_entity.id
_entity.type
_entity.pdbx_description
1 polymer ?
#
loop_
_entity_poly.entity_id
_entity_poly.type
_entity_poly.pdbx_seq_one_letter_code
_entity_poly.pdbx_strand_id
1 'polypeptide(L)'
;MKFLLILINIYLLVKCDNNVDIPSQSVNRTVVPYNTIVGYASTNVEAYSNGNDSQTTTEYNSLYGIFMGIKWQCVEYARRWLFIRKGCVFDSIDGAADIWTQIDYVQRVDNKKCFSVKKYSNGSPNPPRNESLLIYNRSGIALPFGHVAIIVDVLSNSIRVAEENYDSYLWIGNYSREIPYKYLNGNYYIEDKYPIAGWISIIDYNQTKPLDQYTINNIIKLNGTSPDFICSNNSIYHFISFYSYLIFIFVLLKNYYM
;
A
#
# COMPACT_ATOMS: atom_id res chain seq x y z
N MET A 1 40.12 -39.98 -61.82
CA MET A 1 39.62 -38.64 -61.46
C MET A 1 38.12 -38.72 -61.19
N LYS A 2 37.72 -38.87 -59.93
CA LYS A 2 36.43 -38.43 -59.35
C LYS A 2 36.45 -38.77 -57.85
N PHE A 3 36.26 -37.72 -57.06
CA PHE A 3 36.41 -37.69 -55.61
C PHE A 3 35.31 -38.48 -54.90
N LEU A 4 35.71 -39.23 -53.87
CA LEU A 4 34.83 -39.84 -52.89
C LEU A 4 34.48 -38.78 -51.83
N LEU A 5 33.23 -38.32 -51.78
CA LEU A 5 32.75 -37.46 -50.68
C LEU A 5 32.54 -38.32 -49.43
N ILE A 6 33.37 -38.12 -48.42
CA ILE A 6 33.15 -38.62 -47.05
C ILE A 6 32.36 -37.53 -46.31
N LEU A 7 31.10 -37.81 -45.99
CA LEU A 7 30.29 -36.99 -45.08
C LEU A 7 30.74 -37.29 -43.65
N ILE A 8 31.43 -36.33 -43.03
CA ILE A 8 31.74 -36.36 -41.60
C ILE A 8 30.58 -35.73 -40.85
N ASN A 9 29.85 -36.54 -40.08
CA ASN A 9 28.82 -36.11 -39.16
C ASN A 9 29.50 -35.59 -37.88
N ILE A 10 29.58 -34.26 -37.72
CA ILE A 10 30.09 -33.64 -36.49
C ILE A 10 28.89 -33.43 -35.55
N TYR A 11 28.75 -34.33 -34.58
CA TYR A 11 27.94 -34.07 -33.38
C TYR A 11 28.67 -33.06 -32.51
N LEU A 12 28.23 -31.80 -32.50
CA LEU A 12 28.63 -30.81 -31.51
C LEU A 12 27.88 -31.08 -30.20
N LEU A 13 28.56 -31.74 -29.28
CA LEU A 13 28.20 -31.76 -27.85
C LEU A 13 28.43 -30.35 -27.29
N VAL A 14 27.36 -29.57 -27.13
CA VAL A 14 27.40 -28.36 -26.30
C VAL A 14 27.39 -28.82 -24.85
N LYS A 15 28.54 -28.72 -24.18
CA LYS A 15 28.61 -28.71 -22.72
C LYS A 15 28.05 -27.37 -22.25
N CYS A 16 26.94 -27.39 -21.52
CA CYS A 16 26.51 -26.24 -20.74
C CYS A 16 27.40 -26.15 -19.49
N ASP A 17 28.40 -25.27 -19.52
CA ASP A 17 29.06 -24.81 -18.31
C ASP A 17 28.12 -23.80 -17.62
N ASN A 18 27.50 -24.23 -16.53
CA ASN A 18 26.76 -23.37 -15.62
C ASN A 18 27.77 -22.57 -14.79
N ASN A 19 28.11 -21.37 -15.24
CA ASN A 19 28.52 -20.23 -14.42
C ASN A 19 28.61 -18.99 -15.32
N VAL A 20 27.44 -18.43 -15.63
CA VAL A 20 27.37 -17.03 -16.07
C VAL A 20 26.96 -16.24 -14.83
N ASP A 21 27.95 -15.64 -14.18
CA ASP A 21 27.71 -14.53 -13.26
C ASP A 21 27.04 -13.43 -14.08
N ILE A 22 25.71 -13.34 -13.99
CA ILE A 22 24.96 -12.22 -14.55
C ILE A 22 25.37 -11.00 -13.71
N PRO A 23 26.10 -10.01 -14.27
CA PRO A 23 26.39 -8.81 -13.52
C PRO A 23 25.04 -8.16 -13.21
N SER A 24 24.78 -7.88 -11.94
CA SER A 24 23.64 -7.09 -11.52
C SER A 24 23.67 -5.78 -12.28
N GLN A 25 22.89 -5.68 -13.35
CA GLN A 25 22.66 -4.42 -14.04
C GLN A 25 22.04 -3.51 -12.99
N SER A 26 22.84 -2.60 -12.44
CA SER A 26 22.36 -1.42 -11.77
C SER A 26 21.59 -0.63 -12.83
N VAL A 27 20.28 -0.90 -12.93
CA VAL A 27 19.36 -0.03 -13.64
C VAL A 27 19.61 1.35 -13.04
N ASN A 28 20.15 2.27 -13.84
CA ASN A 28 20.43 3.62 -13.40
C ASN A 28 19.08 4.31 -13.20
N ARG A 29 18.46 4.09 -12.04
CA ARG A 29 17.11 4.57 -11.73
C ARG A 29 17.23 6.05 -11.43
N THR A 30 16.94 6.89 -12.41
CA THR A 30 16.92 8.34 -12.23
C THR A 30 15.67 8.72 -11.47
N VAL A 31 15.83 9.50 -10.40
CA VAL A 31 14.70 10.13 -9.70
C VAL A 31 13.99 11.05 -10.69
N VAL A 32 12.67 10.86 -10.84
CA VAL A 32 11.86 11.72 -11.70
C VAL A 32 11.38 12.98 -10.95
N PRO A 33 11.06 14.07 -11.66
CA PRO A 33 10.55 15.28 -11.02
C PRO A 33 9.23 15.05 -10.28
N TYR A 34 9.01 15.84 -9.22
CA TYR A 34 7.74 15.90 -8.49
C TYR A 34 6.54 16.02 -9.47
N ASN A 35 5.42 15.35 -9.13
CA ASN A 35 4.18 15.36 -9.91
C ASN A 35 4.25 14.67 -11.28
N THR A 36 5.36 13.98 -11.59
CA THR A 36 5.47 13.12 -12.78
C THR A 36 4.82 11.78 -12.52
N ILE A 37 4.00 11.28 -13.45
CA ILE A 37 3.49 9.90 -13.38
C ILE A 37 4.65 8.93 -13.52
N VAL A 38 4.84 8.09 -12.51
CA VAL A 38 5.89 7.06 -12.46
C VAL A 38 5.42 5.70 -12.94
N GLY A 39 4.12 5.41 -12.85
CA GLY A 39 3.58 4.12 -13.26
C GLY A 39 2.07 4.03 -13.08
N TYR A 40 1.53 2.87 -13.43
CA TYR A 40 0.09 2.58 -13.33
C TYR A 40 -0.11 1.23 -12.65
N ALA A 41 -0.78 1.20 -11.51
CA ALA A 41 -1.20 -0.05 -10.90
C ALA A 41 -2.60 -0.46 -11.35
N SER A 42 -2.85 -1.76 -11.33
CA SER A 42 -4.18 -2.33 -11.57
C SER A 42 -4.85 -1.72 -12.81
N THR A 43 -4.12 -1.52 -13.91
CA THR A 43 -4.61 -0.93 -15.17
C THR A 43 -4.88 0.57 -15.17
N ASN A 44 -5.39 1.16 -14.08
CA ASN A 44 -5.95 2.52 -14.13
C ASN A 44 -5.73 3.38 -12.87
N VAL A 45 -4.74 3.06 -12.04
CA VAL A 45 -4.38 3.90 -10.89
C VAL A 45 -2.98 4.46 -11.12
N GLU A 46 -2.88 5.76 -11.43
CA GLU A 46 -1.59 6.41 -11.64
C GLU A 46 -0.82 6.53 -10.32
N ALA A 47 0.49 6.27 -10.33
CA ALA A 47 1.37 6.66 -9.25
C ALA A 47 2.18 7.88 -9.69
N TYR A 48 2.34 8.85 -8.79
CA TYR A 48 3.08 10.07 -9.02
C TYR A 48 4.35 10.11 -8.19
N SER A 49 5.39 10.73 -8.72
CA SER A 49 6.59 11.03 -7.95
C SER A 49 6.31 12.08 -6.89
N ASN A 50 6.71 11.78 -5.67
CA ASN A 50 6.74 12.73 -4.57
C ASN A 50 8.03 13.56 -4.53
N GLY A 51 8.84 13.53 -5.61
CA GLY A 51 10.11 14.24 -5.68
C GLY A 51 11.18 13.61 -4.79
N ASN A 52 11.97 14.45 -4.12
CA ASN A 52 13.05 14.04 -3.22
C ASN A 52 12.76 14.51 -1.79
N ASP A 53 13.59 14.12 -0.83
CA ASP A 53 13.41 14.40 0.61
C ASP A 53 13.32 15.90 0.99
N SER A 54 13.68 16.82 0.09
CA SER A 54 13.54 18.27 0.31
C SER A 54 12.18 18.84 -0.12
N GLN A 55 11.37 18.04 -0.81
CA GLN A 55 10.03 18.41 -1.27
C GLN A 55 9.00 18.09 -0.18
N THR A 56 8.55 19.12 0.52
CA THR A 56 7.35 19.05 1.35
C THR A 56 6.26 19.88 0.69
N THR A 57 5.15 19.23 0.34
CA THR A 57 3.96 19.91 -0.19
C THR A 57 2.82 19.79 0.80
N THR A 58 2.00 20.84 0.84
CA THR A 58 0.72 20.86 1.56
C THR A 58 -0.46 20.77 0.59
N GLU A 59 -0.19 20.53 -0.70
CA GLU A 59 -1.24 20.37 -1.69
C GLU A 59 -2.04 19.09 -1.47
N TYR A 60 -3.35 19.25 -1.49
CA TYR A 60 -4.28 18.15 -1.39
C TYR A 60 -4.65 17.60 -2.77
N ASN A 61 -4.81 16.28 -2.85
CA ASN A 61 -5.48 15.64 -3.97
C ASN A 61 -6.94 15.34 -3.62
N SER A 62 -7.84 15.55 -4.57
CA SER A 62 -9.23 15.18 -4.45
C SER A 62 -9.77 14.70 -5.80
N LEU A 63 -10.52 13.60 -5.79
CA LEU A 63 -11.16 13.04 -6.98
C LEU A 63 -12.67 13.12 -6.83
N TYR A 64 -13.33 13.80 -7.77
CA TYR A 64 -14.77 14.06 -7.72
C TYR A 64 -15.22 14.70 -6.39
N GLY A 65 -14.34 15.55 -5.82
CA GLY A 65 -14.51 16.22 -4.53
C GLY A 65 -14.15 15.38 -3.29
N ILE A 66 -13.91 14.07 -3.45
CA ILE A 66 -13.50 13.20 -2.35
C ILE A 66 -12.01 13.42 -2.07
N PHE A 67 -11.68 13.77 -0.82
CA PHE A 67 -10.31 13.96 -0.37
C PHE A 67 -9.52 12.63 -0.38
N MET A 68 -8.45 12.58 -1.16
CA MET A 68 -7.58 11.40 -1.24
C MET A 68 -6.42 11.48 -0.25
N GLY A 69 -5.88 12.68 0.00
CA GLY A 69 -4.71 12.87 0.84
C GLY A 69 -3.85 14.05 0.40
N ILE A 70 -2.68 14.18 1.01
CA ILE A 70 -1.64 15.13 0.59
C ILE A 70 -0.90 14.51 -0.59
N LYS A 71 -0.74 15.25 -1.69
CA LYS A 71 0.06 14.82 -2.85
C LYS A 71 1.52 14.62 -2.43
N TRP A 72 2.28 13.66 -2.93
CA TRP A 72 1.90 12.34 -3.45
C TRP A 72 2.36 11.33 -2.39
N GLN A 73 1.68 11.37 -1.25
CA GLN A 73 2.03 10.58 -0.06
C GLN A 73 1.51 9.15 -0.18
N CYS A 74 2.18 8.21 0.46
CA CYS A 74 1.77 6.79 0.44
C CYS A 74 0.31 6.56 0.88
N VAL A 75 -0.16 7.33 1.86
CA VAL A 75 -1.56 7.30 2.34
C VAL A 75 -2.53 7.81 1.27
N GLU A 76 -2.15 8.86 0.54
CA GLU A 76 -2.95 9.42 -0.56
C GLU A 76 -3.16 8.35 -1.63
N TYR A 77 -2.06 7.71 -2.06
CA TYR A 77 -2.11 6.64 -3.05
C TYR A 77 -2.97 5.46 -2.60
N ALA A 78 -2.80 5.02 -1.35
CA ALA A 78 -3.56 3.89 -0.82
C ALA A 78 -5.08 4.18 -0.77
N ARG A 79 -5.46 5.39 -0.33
CA ARG A 79 -6.87 5.82 -0.32
C ARG A 79 -7.43 5.96 -1.73
N ARG A 80 -6.67 6.54 -2.66
CA ARG A 80 -7.05 6.69 -4.06
C ARG A 80 -7.17 5.36 -4.79
N TRP A 81 -6.28 4.42 -4.53
CA TRP A 81 -6.38 3.07 -5.07
C TRP A 81 -7.66 2.38 -4.60
N LEU A 82 -7.98 2.41 -3.30
CA LEU A 82 -9.23 1.86 -2.78
C LEU A 82 -10.45 2.54 -3.38
N PHE A 83 -10.40 3.86 -3.55
CA PHE A 83 -11.49 4.61 -4.15
C PHE A 83 -11.76 4.16 -5.58
N ILE A 84 -10.72 4.12 -6.43
CA ILE A 84 -10.84 3.74 -7.84
C ILE A 84 -11.18 2.25 -8.00
N ARG A 85 -10.57 1.37 -7.20
CA ARG A 85 -10.63 -0.09 -7.41
C ARG A 85 -11.70 -0.80 -6.62
N LYS A 86 -12.17 -0.18 -5.52
CA LYS A 86 -13.14 -0.78 -4.59
C LYS A 86 -14.35 0.11 -4.34
N GLY A 87 -14.34 1.36 -4.81
CA GLY A 87 -15.40 2.33 -4.51
C GLY A 87 -15.45 2.68 -3.02
N CYS A 88 -14.34 2.49 -2.31
CA CYS A 88 -14.26 2.60 -0.86
C CYS A 88 -13.11 3.52 -0.43
N VAL A 89 -13.22 4.08 0.76
CA VAL A 89 -12.15 4.84 1.43
C VAL A 89 -12.01 4.36 2.88
N PHE A 90 -10.85 4.56 3.49
CA PHE A 90 -10.67 4.48 4.94
C PHE A 90 -10.61 5.89 5.54
N ASP A 91 -10.84 5.98 6.85
CA ASP A 91 -10.89 7.23 7.59
C ASP A 91 -9.57 8.03 7.53
N SER A 92 -9.61 9.26 8.04
CA SER A 92 -8.43 10.09 8.21
C SER A 92 -7.47 9.47 9.23
N ILE A 93 -6.18 9.53 8.93
CA ILE A 93 -5.10 9.04 9.80
C ILE A 93 -3.93 10.03 9.73
N ASP A 94 -3.14 10.09 10.79
CA ASP A 94 -1.99 11.00 10.87
C ASP A 94 -0.74 10.39 10.23
N GLY A 95 -0.49 9.09 10.44
CA GLY A 95 0.61 8.36 9.82
C GLY A 95 0.18 7.03 9.18
N ALA A 96 0.91 6.59 8.16
CA ALA A 96 0.60 5.34 7.46
C ALA A 96 0.57 4.11 8.40
N ALA A 97 1.43 4.07 9.42
CA ALA A 97 1.41 3.00 10.42
C ALA A 97 0.11 2.96 11.26
N ASP A 98 -0.58 4.09 11.41
CA ASP A 98 -1.85 4.16 12.18
C ASP A 98 -2.98 3.41 11.49
N ILE A 99 -2.88 3.14 10.19
CA ILE A 99 -3.80 2.26 9.48
C ILE A 99 -3.89 0.90 10.18
N TRP A 100 -2.77 0.40 10.72
CA TRP A 100 -2.75 -0.88 11.42
C TRP A 100 -3.57 -0.88 12.71
N THR A 101 -3.55 0.22 13.47
CA THR A 101 -4.15 0.28 14.81
C THR A 101 -5.54 0.93 14.83
N GLN A 102 -5.82 1.83 13.88
CA GLN A 102 -7.03 2.67 13.92
C GLN A 102 -8.08 2.27 12.87
N ILE A 103 -7.69 1.65 11.75
CA ILE A 103 -8.63 1.30 10.69
C ILE A 103 -9.15 -0.13 10.87
N ASP A 104 -10.43 -0.24 11.19
CA ASP A 104 -11.17 -1.52 11.27
C ASP A 104 -12.25 -1.65 10.20
N TYR A 105 -12.55 -0.57 9.48
CA TYR A 105 -13.53 -0.52 8.41
C TYR A 105 -13.03 0.30 7.23
N VAL A 106 -13.52 -0.05 6.04
CA VAL A 106 -13.57 0.86 4.89
C VAL A 106 -15.02 1.18 4.58
N GLN A 107 -15.29 2.39 4.10
CA GLN A 107 -16.64 2.87 3.79
C GLN A 107 -16.81 3.01 2.28
N ARG A 108 -17.93 2.53 1.74
CA ARG A 108 -18.33 2.83 0.37
C ARG A 108 -18.76 4.28 0.22
N VAL A 109 -18.30 4.92 -0.85
CA VAL A 109 -18.52 6.36 -1.07
C VAL A 109 -19.92 6.73 -1.53
N ASP A 110 -20.71 5.82 -2.13
CA ASP A 110 -22.04 6.17 -2.66
C ASP A 110 -23.18 5.99 -1.65
N ASN A 111 -23.12 4.93 -0.84
CA ASN A 111 -24.19 4.54 0.06
C ASN A 111 -23.74 4.36 1.52
N LYS A 112 -22.50 4.74 1.85
CA LYS A 112 -21.91 4.67 3.19
C LYS A 112 -21.84 3.26 3.79
N LYS A 113 -21.97 2.20 2.98
CA LYS A 113 -21.85 0.83 3.49
C LYS A 113 -20.44 0.58 4.03
N CYS A 114 -20.36 0.13 5.28
CA CYS A 114 -19.11 -0.24 5.94
C CYS A 114 -18.72 -1.69 5.61
N PHE A 115 -17.44 -1.92 5.36
CA PHE A 115 -16.84 -3.24 5.22
C PHE A 115 -15.76 -3.40 6.27
N SER A 116 -15.90 -4.42 7.12
CA SER A 116 -14.84 -4.77 8.07
C SER A 116 -13.58 -5.22 7.32
N VAL A 117 -12.44 -4.85 7.89
CA VAL A 117 -11.15 -5.33 7.43
C VAL A 117 -10.61 -6.42 8.35
N LYS A 118 -9.79 -7.31 7.80
CA LYS A 118 -9.06 -8.32 8.55
C LYS A 118 -7.57 -8.04 8.46
N LYS A 119 -6.94 -7.97 9.63
CA LYS A 119 -5.51 -7.71 9.81
C LYS A 119 -4.78 -9.04 9.96
N TYR A 120 -3.73 -9.22 9.18
CA TYR A 120 -2.88 -10.41 9.20
C TYR A 120 -1.46 -9.96 9.53
N SER A 121 -1.02 -10.18 10.77
CA SER A 121 0.32 -9.78 11.21
C SER A 121 1.39 -10.46 10.35
N ASN A 122 2.53 -9.81 10.15
CA ASN A 122 3.67 -10.46 9.52
C ASN A 122 4.07 -11.71 10.33
N GLY A 123 4.18 -12.86 9.67
CA GLY A 123 4.20 -14.17 10.34
C GLY A 123 2.82 -14.82 10.51
N SER A 124 1.80 -14.40 9.75
CA SER A 124 0.48 -15.04 9.75
C SER A 124 0.53 -16.44 9.13
N PRO A 125 -0.29 -17.41 9.59
CA PRO A 125 -0.47 -18.67 8.86
C PRO A 125 -1.26 -18.51 7.56
N ASN A 126 -1.86 -17.34 7.33
CA ASN A 126 -2.52 -17.03 6.07
C ASN A 126 -1.50 -16.37 5.14
N PRO A 127 -1.54 -16.61 3.83
CA PRO A 127 -0.66 -15.95 2.88
C PRO A 127 -1.03 -14.47 2.68
N PRO A 128 -0.08 -13.65 2.16
CA PRO A 128 -0.42 -12.35 1.60
C PRO A 128 -1.42 -12.51 0.46
N ARG A 129 -2.17 -11.44 0.18
CA ARG A 129 -3.28 -11.49 -0.75
C ARG A 129 -3.27 -10.27 -1.68
N ASN A 130 -3.61 -10.49 -2.95
CA ASN A 130 -3.86 -9.39 -3.89
C ASN A 130 -4.93 -8.45 -3.33
N GLU A 131 -4.78 -7.17 -3.66
CA GLU A 131 -5.72 -6.11 -3.31
C GLU A 131 -5.80 -5.82 -1.80
N SER A 132 -4.71 -6.11 -1.07
CA SER A 132 -4.55 -5.82 0.35
C SER A 132 -3.62 -4.64 0.58
N LEU A 133 -3.82 -3.92 1.69
CA LEU A 133 -2.89 -2.89 2.16
C LEU A 133 -1.73 -3.58 2.89
N LEU A 134 -0.49 -3.34 2.48
CA LEU A 134 0.71 -3.72 3.21
C LEU A 134 1.14 -2.56 4.11
N ILE A 135 1.23 -2.79 5.42
CA ILE A 135 1.52 -1.74 6.40
C ILE A 135 2.91 -1.95 7.02
N TYR A 136 3.70 -0.90 7.02
CA TYR A 136 5.00 -0.83 7.68
C TYR A 136 4.87 -0.15 9.03
N ASN A 137 5.64 -0.63 10.00
CA ASN A 137 5.79 0.04 11.28
C ASN A 137 6.56 1.35 11.11
N ARG A 138 6.39 2.24 12.09
CA ARG A 138 7.30 3.37 12.26
C ARG A 138 8.72 2.86 12.48
N SER A 139 9.70 3.44 11.79
CA SER A 139 11.10 2.99 11.83
C SER A 139 12.07 4.16 11.73
N GLY A 140 12.50 4.65 12.89
CA GLY A 140 13.49 5.72 13.01
C GLY A 140 13.14 6.97 12.19
N ILE A 141 14.18 7.64 11.70
CA ILE A 141 14.06 8.85 10.85
C ILE A 141 13.65 8.49 9.42
N ALA A 142 13.89 7.25 8.99
CA ALA A 142 13.59 6.84 7.62
C ALA A 142 12.09 6.66 7.36
N LEU A 143 11.33 6.10 8.31
CA LEU A 143 9.87 5.96 8.24
C LEU A 143 9.21 6.43 9.54
N PRO A 144 9.25 7.74 9.88
CA PRO A 144 8.74 8.24 11.16
C PRO A 144 7.21 8.07 11.29
N PHE A 145 6.50 8.04 10.16
CA PHE A 145 5.05 7.82 10.08
C PHE A 145 4.68 6.39 9.67
N GLY A 146 5.67 5.50 9.50
CA GLY A 146 5.50 4.21 8.82
C GLY A 146 5.31 4.38 7.32
N HIS A 147 4.77 3.35 6.68
CA HIS A 147 4.51 3.34 5.24
C HIS A 147 3.33 2.43 4.90
N VAL A 148 2.68 2.69 3.77
CA VAL A 148 1.61 1.85 3.23
C VAL A 148 1.80 1.64 1.74
N ALA A 149 1.61 0.40 1.31
CA ALA A 149 1.63 0.00 -0.09
C ALA A 149 0.40 -0.87 -0.42
N ILE A 150 0.08 -1.02 -1.70
CA ILE A 150 -0.94 -1.95 -2.17
C ILE A 150 -0.27 -3.22 -2.69
N ILE A 151 -0.66 -4.40 -2.20
CA ILE A 151 -0.26 -5.68 -2.80
C ILE A 151 -1.06 -5.86 -4.08
N VAL A 152 -0.41 -5.78 -5.24
CA VAL A 152 -1.06 -5.89 -6.55
C VAL A 152 -0.97 -7.28 -7.15
N ASP A 153 0.11 -8.02 -6.88
CA ASP A 153 0.26 -9.44 -7.22
C ASP A 153 0.95 -10.22 -6.10
N VAL A 154 0.58 -11.49 -5.95
CA VAL A 154 1.23 -12.48 -5.07
C VAL A 154 1.80 -13.58 -5.97
N LEU A 155 3.12 -13.66 -6.01
CA LEU A 155 3.88 -14.69 -6.73
C LEU A 155 4.22 -15.83 -5.77
N SER A 156 4.97 -16.84 -6.23
CA SER A 156 5.32 -18.00 -5.40
C SER A 156 6.15 -17.69 -4.15
N ASN A 157 7.02 -16.67 -4.24
CA ASN A 157 8.02 -16.33 -3.21
C ASN A 157 8.20 -14.81 -3.03
N SER A 158 7.32 -14.01 -3.60
CA SER A 158 7.35 -12.56 -3.50
C SER A 158 5.97 -11.97 -3.73
N ILE A 159 5.80 -10.73 -3.29
CA ILE A 159 4.66 -9.90 -3.64
C ILE A 159 5.14 -8.76 -4.54
N ARG A 160 4.28 -8.30 -5.43
CA ARG A 160 4.44 -7.02 -6.12
C ARG A 160 3.60 -5.98 -5.42
N VAL A 161 4.19 -4.82 -5.19
CA VAL A 161 3.50 -3.71 -4.55
C VAL A 161 3.39 -2.51 -5.48
N ALA A 162 2.39 -1.69 -5.22
CA ALA A 162 2.22 -0.39 -5.83
C ALA A 162 2.09 0.66 -4.71
N GLU A 163 2.86 1.73 -4.79
CA GLU A 163 2.97 2.72 -3.71
C GLU A 163 3.53 4.05 -4.22
N GLU A 164 3.26 5.13 -3.49
CA GLU A 164 3.94 6.42 -3.65
C GLU A 164 4.80 6.71 -2.42
N ASN A 165 5.71 7.67 -2.54
CA ASN A 165 6.57 8.12 -1.43
C ASN A 165 7.41 7.02 -0.77
N TYR A 166 7.87 6.04 -1.57
CA TYR A 166 8.92 5.09 -1.16
C TYR A 166 10.16 5.27 -2.02
N ASP A 167 9.98 5.18 -3.34
CA ASP A 167 10.96 5.49 -4.36
C ASP A 167 10.33 6.37 -5.45
N SER A 168 11.11 7.27 -6.05
CA SER A 168 10.66 8.19 -7.10
C SER A 168 11.17 7.79 -8.49
N TYR A 169 11.13 6.49 -8.81
CA TYR A 169 11.62 5.94 -10.08
C TYR A 169 10.46 5.56 -10.99
N LEU A 170 10.68 5.61 -12.32
CA LEU A 170 9.74 5.05 -13.29
C LEU A 170 9.56 3.54 -13.05
N TRP A 171 8.31 3.10 -13.05
CA TRP A 171 7.94 1.70 -12.94
C TRP A 171 8.14 1.02 -14.29
N ILE A 172 8.73 -0.17 -14.27
CA ILE A 172 8.95 -0.98 -15.47
C ILE A 172 7.68 -1.76 -15.84
N GLY A 173 6.79 -1.97 -14.87
CA GLY A 173 5.53 -2.69 -15.04
C GLY A 173 4.37 -2.01 -14.32
N ASN A 174 3.36 -2.80 -13.98
CA ASN A 174 2.17 -2.34 -13.25
C ASN A 174 2.34 -2.35 -11.71
N TYR A 175 3.59 -2.25 -11.25
CA TYR A 175 4.01 -2.31 -9.84
C TYR A 175 5.30 -1.49 -9.66
N SER A 176 5.52 -0.95 -8.45
CA SER A 176 6.71 -0.20 -8.09
C SER A 176 7.92 -1.10 -7.91
N ARG A 177 7.75 -2.20 -7.16
CA ARG A 177 8.80 -3.16 -6.82
C ARG A 177 8.24 -4.50 -6.36
N GLU A 178 9.13 -5.49 -6.33
CA GLU A 178 8.88 -6.81 -5.74
C GLU A 178 9.51 -6.90 -4.36
N ILE A 179 8.81 -7.54 -3.43
CA ILE A 179 9.26 -7.78 -2.06
C ILE A 179 9.23 -9.29 -1.79
N PRO A 180 10.34 -9.91 -1.40
CA PRO A 180 10.36 -11.34 -1.11
C PRO A 180 9.51 -11.67 0.12
N TYR A 181 8.92 -12.86 0.12
CA TYR A 181 8.34 -13.44 1.32
C TYR A 181 8.72 -14.92 1.44
N LYS A 182 8.73 -15.44 2.66
CA LYS A 182 9.06 -16.83 2.98
C LYS A 182 7.92 -17.51 3.71
N TYR A 183 7.74 -18.80 3.47
CA TYR A 183 6.89 -19.66 4.27
C TYR A 183 7.77 -20.52 5.19
N LEU A 184 7.68 -20.29 6.49
CA LEU A 184 8.51 -20.95 7.51
C LEU A 184 7.61 -21.43 8.65
N ASN A 185 7.71 -22.72 9.01
CA ASN A 185 7.01 -23.31 10.15
C ASN A 185 5.50 -23.03 10.18
N GLY A 186 4.84 -23.05 9.02
CA GLY A 186 3.40 -22.80 8.93
C GLY A 186 2.99 -21.33 8.75
N ASN A 187 3.95 -20.39 8.70
CA ASN A 187 3.70 -18.96 8.70
C ASN A 187 4.40 -18.23 7.54
N TYR A 188 3.78 -17.16 7.05
CA TYR A 188 4.26 -16.31 5.96
C TYR A 188 4.91 -15.03 6.50
N TYR A 189 6.15 -14.79 6.08
CA TYR A 189 6.97 -13.64 6.48
C TYR A 189 7.36 -12.83 5.25
N ILE A 190 6.89 -11.58 5.17
CA ILE A 190 7.34 -10.61 4.17
C ILE A 190 8.58 -9.92 4.71
N GLU A 191 9.66 -9.92 3.93
CA GLU A 191 10.97 -9.39 4.31
C GLU A 191 11.33 -8.19 3.44
N ASP A 192 11.59 -7.05 4.07
CA ASP A 192 11.98 -5.83 3.40
C ASP A 192 12.95 -5.03 4.28
N LYS A 193 13.49 -3.93 3.76
CA LYS A 193 14.43 -3.04 4.46
C LYS A 193 13.89 -2.52 5.80
N TYR A 194 12.59 -2.27 5.89
CA TYR A 194 11.94 -1.75 7.09
C TYR A 194 10.92 -2.74 7.67
N PRO A 195 10.66 -2.72 8.99
CA PRO A 195 9.77 -3.68 9.62
C PRO A 195 8.31 -3.55 9.12
N ILE A 196 7.76 -4.67 8.66
CA ILE A 196 6.36 -4.78 8.23
C ILE A 196 5.49 -5.21 9.41
N ALA A 197 4.39 -4.48 9.65
CA ALA A 197 3.39 -4.84 10.65
C ALA A 197 2.56 -6.05 10.18
N GLY A 198 2.14 -6.02 8.92
CA GLY A 198 1.33 -7.05 8.28
C GLY A 198 0.56 -6.51 7.09
N TRP A 199 -0.48 -7.23 6.68
CA TRP A 199 -1.37 -6.79 5.61
C TRP A 199 -2.84 -6.81 6.04
N ILE A 200 -3.63 -5.97 5.39
CA ILE A 200 -5.04 -5.75 5.69
C ILE A 200 -5.87 -6.07 4.45
N SER A 201 -6.86 -6.94 4.61
CA SER A 201 -7.80 -7.31 3.54
C SER A 201 -9.23 -6.93 3.91
N ILE A 202 -10.02 -6.51 2.93
CA ILE A 202 -11.47 -6.36 3.10
C ILE A 202 -12.09 -7.77 3.17
N ILE A 203 -12.91 -8.03 4.19
CA ILE A 203 -13.53 -9.35 4.39
C ILE A 203 -14.51 -9.66 3.25
N ASP A 204 -15.48 -8.79 3.02
CA ASP A 204 -16.50 -8.92 1.98
C ASP A 204 -16.08 -8.24 0.66
N TYR A 205 -14.81 -8.40 0.27
CA TYR A 205 -14.23 -7.75 -0.91
C TYR A 205 -15.02 -8.02 -2.22
N ASN A 206 -15.68 -9.16 -2.36
CA ASN A 206 -16.53 -9.49 -3.52
C ASN A 206 -17.71 -8.53 -3.70
N GLN A 207 -18.12 -7.85 -2.64
CA GLN A 207 -19.20 -6.87 -2.70
C GLN A 207 -18.68 -5.49 -3.11
N THR A 208 -17.38 -5.22 -2.94
CA THR A 208 -16.74 -3.99 -3.44
C THR A 208 -16.51 -4.08 -4.94
N LYS A 209 -16.51 -2.95 -5.64
CA LYS A 209 -16.36 -2.92 -7.10
C LYS A 209 -15.55 -1.69 -7.53
N PRO A 210 -14.82 -1.77 -8.66
CA PRO A 210 -14.23 -0.58 -9.26
C PRO A 210 -15.26 0.53 -9.46
N LEU A 211 -14.79 1.77 -9.37
CA LEU A 211 -15.62 2.94 -9.57
C LEU A 211 -16.20 2.93 -10.98
N ASP A 212 -17.52 3.09 -11.08
CA ASP A 212 -18.25 3.18 -12.34
C ASP A 212 -18.90 4.57 -12.50
N GLN A 213 -19.35 4.89 -13.72
CA GLN A 213 -19.95 6.19 -14.01
C GLN A 213 -21.21 6.46 -13.17
N TYR A 214 -21.94 5.41 -12.80
CA TYR A 214 -23.12 5.54 -11.94
C TYR A 214 -22.74 6.03 -10.53
N THR A 215 -21.71 5.42 -9.94
CA THR A 215 -21.16 5.80 -8.64
C THR A 215 -20.62 7.23 -8.69
N ILE A 216 -19.88 7.59 -9.74
CA ILE A 216 -19.38 8.96 -9.95
C ILE A 216 -20.52 9.97 -10.01
N ASN A 217 -21.57 9.70 -10.79
CA ASN A 217 -22.72 10.59 -10.91
C ASN A 217 -23.42 10.79 -9.56
N ASN A 218 -23.47 9.77 -8.70
CA ASN A 218 -24.04 9.89 -7.37
C ASN A 218 -23.16 10.73 -6.44
N ILE A 219 -21.84 10.55 -6.49
CA ILE A 219 -20.89 11.38 -5.72
C ILE A 219 -21.01 12.86 -6.11
N ILE A 220 -21.05 13.14 -7.41
CA ILE A 220 -21.17 14.52 -7.93
C ILE A 220 -22.49 15.16 -7.48
N LYS A 221 -23.60 14.40 -7.45
CA LYS A 221 -24.89 14.89 -6.91
C LYS A 221 -24.83 15.26 -5.43
N LEU A 222 -23.94 14.66 -4.66
CA LEU A 222 -23.67 15.00 -3.26
C LEU A 222 -22.74 16.21 -3.13
N ASN A 223 -22.64 17.06 -4.16
CA ASN A 223 -21.71 18.19 -4.28
C ASN A 223 -20.23 17.79 -4.14
N GLY A 224 -19.90 16.52 -4.40
CA GLY A 224 -18.55 16.01 -4.26
C GLY A 224 -18.01 16.06 -2.82
N THR A 225 -18.82 16.37 -1.80
CA THR A 225 -18.32 16.21 -0.43
C THR A 225 -18.13 14.73 -0.16
N SER A 226 -16.98 14.37 0.43
CA SER A 226 -16.84 13.02 0.98
C SER A 226 -18.00 12.81 1.94
N PRO A 227 -18.84 11.78 1.76
CA PRO A 227 -19.77 11.44 2.80
C PRO A 227 -18.96 11.22 4.07
N ASP A 228 -19.39 11.84 5.17
CA ASP A 228 -18.75 11.68 6.47
C ASP A 228 -18.43 10.19 6.69
N PHE A 229 -17.22 9.92 7.15
CA PHE A 229 -16.85 8.57 7.53
C PHE A 229 -17.63 8.23 8.81
N ILE A 230 -18.67 7.40 8.66
CA ILE A 230 -19.59 7.04 9.75
C ILE A 230 -19.34 5.64 10.29
N CYS A 231 -18.41 4.88 9.69
CA CYS A 231 -18.05 3.56 10.18
C CYS A 231 -17.29 3.73 11.50
N SER A 232 -17.96 3.51 12.63
CA SER A 232 -17.36 3.65 13.94
C SER A 232 -16.86 2.31 14.48
N ASN A 233 -15.76 2.39 15.24
CA ASN A 233 -15.43 1.37 16.21
C ASN A 233 -16.27 1.59 17.46
N ASN A 234 -17.15 0.63 17.80
CA ASN A 234 -17.81 0.59 19.10
C ASN A 234 -16.81 0.45 20.28
N SER A 235 -15.51 0.31 19.99
CA SER A 235 -14.42 0.14 20.95
C SER A 235 -13.96 1.43 21.65
N ILE A 236 -14.39 2.62 21.20
CA ILE A 236 -13.87 3.92 21.73
C ILE A 236 -14.59 4.38 23.02
N TYR A 237 -15.73 3.80 23.39
CA TYR A 237 -16.45 4.22 24.60
C TYR A 237 -15.79 3.83 25.94
N HIS A 238 -14.70 3.03 25.94
CA HIS A 238 -14.05 2.60 27.19
C HIS A 238 -12.80 3.38 27.60
N PHE A 239 -12.16 4.17 26.74
CA PHE A 239 -10.92 4.88 27.10
C PHE A 239 -11.12 6.34 27.53
N ILE A 240 -12.17 7.01 27.06
CA ILE A 240 -12.42 8.43 27.38
C ILE A 240 -12.93 8.60 28.83
N SER A 241 -13.52 7.56 29.43
CA SER A 241 -13.99 7.61 30.83
C SER A 241 -12.86 7.53 31.86
N PHE A 242 -11.69 6.97 31.53
CA PHE A 242 -10.58 6.83 32.49
C PHE A 242 -9.62 8.03 32.47
N TYR A 243 -9.32 8.58 31.29
CA TYR A 243 -8.43 9.74 31.17
C TYR A 243 -9.04 11.03 31.70
N SER A 244 -10.36 11.22 31.54
CA SER A 244 -11.07 12.38 32.10
C SER A 244 -11.08 12.35 33.63
N TYR A 245 -11.16 11.17 34.26
CA TYR A 245 -11.09 11.01 35.72
C TYR A 245 -9.67 11.26 36.28
N LEU A 246 -8.63 10.81 35.58
CA LEU A 246 -7.24 11.00 36.00
C LEU A 246 -6.78 12.47 35.92
N ILE A 247 -7.21 13.21 34.89
CA ILE A 247 -6.92 14.65 34.80
C ILE A 247 -7.65 15.42 35.91
N PHE A 248 -8.88 15.03 36.26
CA PHE A 248 -9.62 15.68 37.34
C PHE A 248 -8.98 15.48 38.73
N ILE A 249 -8.46 14.28 39.00
CA ILE A 249 -7.72 13.99 40.25
C ILE A 249 -6.41 14.79 40.34
N PHE A 250 -5.67 14.94 39.23
CA PHE A 250 -4.43 15.71 39.22
C PHE A 250 -4.65 17.21 39.40
N VAL A 251 -5.75 17.76 38.87
CA VAL A 251 -6.12 19.17 39.05
C VAL A 251 -6.61 19.46 40.48
N LEU A 252 -7.32 18.53 41.12
CA LEU A 252 -7.76 18.68 42.51
C LEU A 252 -6.58 18.60 43.51
N LEU A 253 -5.62 17.70 43.30
CA LEU A 253 -4.45 17.57 44.17
C LEU A 253 -3.50 18.77 44.09
N LYS A 254 -3.43 19.46 42.95
CA LYS A 254 -2.56 20.64 42.79
C LYS A 254 -3.07 21.89 43.53
N ASN A 255 -4.37 21.95 43.83
CA ASN A 255 -5.00 23.06 44.56
C ASN A 255 -5.05 22.86 46.08
N TYR A 256 -4.58 21.72 46.61
CA TYR A 256 -4.59 21.43 48.05
C TYR A 256 -3.21 21.64 48.73
N TYR A 257 -2.18 21.99 47.96
CA TYR A 257 -0.80 22.17 48.43
C TYR A 257 -0.22 23.58 48.14
N MET A 258 -1.08 24.57 47.91
CA MET A 258 -0.76 26.01 48.06
C MET A 258 -1.64 26.60 49.15
#